data_AF-A0A951B9M0-F1
#
_entry.id   AF-A0A951B9M0-F1
#
_cell.length_a   1.000
_cell.length_b   1.000
_cell.length_c   1.000
_cell.angle_alpha   90.00
_cell.angle_beta   90.00
_cell.angle_gamma   90.00
#
_symmetry.space_group_name_H-M   'P 1'
#
loop_
_entity.id
_entity.type
_entity.pdbx_description
1 polymer ?
#
loop_
_entity_poly.entity_id
_entity_poly.type
_entity_poly.pdbx_seq_one_letter_code
_entity_poly.pdbx_strand_id
1 'polypeptide(L)'
;HRNNCEFAGYADGILAERGVTCTPKYWSDRDDWTLSMVAAGLGFGFLPANSAKHPGVVALPIIEPEFWRVVSLVSVRGRPHSPAVGALVQEALRKEWFGQRAIGTRARAE
;
A
#
# COMPACT_ATOMS: atom_id res chain seq x y z
N HIS A 1 10.76 8.35 3.24
CA HIS A 1 10.03 8.52 1.97
C HIS A 1 10.50 7.45 0.99
N ARG A 2 9.58 6.82 0.26
CA ARG A 2 9.93 5.80 -0.74
C ARG A 2 10.30 6.48 -2.07
N ASN A 3 11.33 6.02 -2.78
CA ASN A 3 11.81 6.72 -3.97
C ASN A 3 10.73 6.83 -5.07
N ASN A 4 9.91 5.79 -5.21
CA ASN A 4 8.79 5.74 -6.16
C ASN A 4 7.44 5.58 -5.44
N CYS A 5 7.20 6.43 -4.43
CA CYS A 5 5.94 6.45 -3.71
C CYS A 5 4.79 6.91 -4.63
N GLU A 6 3.77 6.08 -4.79
CA GLU A 6 2.57 6.39 -5.57
C GLU A 6 1.72 7.51 -4.96
N PHE A 7 1.93 7.83 -3.68
CA PHE A 7 1.16 8.83 -2.94
C PHE A 7 1.89 10.14 -2.66
N ALA A 8 3.18 10.26 -2.95
CA ALA A 8 3.95 11.46 -2.62
C ALA A 8 3.27 12.75 -3.11
N GLY A 9 3.06 12.87 -4.43
CA GLY A 9 2.41 14.05 -5.00
C GLY A 9 0.95 14.23 -4.59
N TYR A 10 0.22 13.14 -4.32
CA TYR A 10 -1.19 13.20 -3.91
C TYR A 10 -1.34 13.72 -2.46
N ALA A 11 -0.54 13.16 -1.54
CA ALA A 11 -0.55 13.57 -0.14
C ALA A 11 0.05 14.97 0.04
N ASP A 12 1.11 15.32 -0.71
CA ASP A 12 1.75 16.63 -0.62
C ASP A 12 0.77 17.77 -0.96
N GLY A 13 -0.07 17.60 -1.98
CA GLY A 13 -1.09 18.60 -2.35
C GLY A 13 -2.13 18.82 -1.25
N ILE A 14 -2.66 17.72 -0.69
CA ILE A 14 -3.62 17.75 0.42
C ILE A 14 -3.04 18.42 1.67
N LEU A 15 -1.79 18.07 2.02
CA LEU A 15 -1.13 18.67 3.18
C LEU A 15 -0.93 20.16 2.96
N ALA A 16 -0.52 20.58 1.75
CA ALA A 16 -0.35 21.97 1.39
C ALA A 16 -1.67 22.77 1.46
N GLU A 17 -2.78 22.21 0.95
CA GLU A 17 -4.12 22.83 1.05
C GLU A 17 -4.56 23.07 2.50
N ARG A 18 -4.05 22.28 3.44
CA ARG A 18 -4.32 22.40 4.88
C ARG A 18 -3.26 23.19 5.63
N GLY A 19 -2.31 23.81 4.93
CA GLY A 19 -1.21 24.56 5.52
C GLY A 19 -0.19 23.71 6.30
N VAL A 20 -0.16 22.39 6.05
CA VAL A 20 0.78 21.46 6.67
C VAL A 20 1.99 21.27 5.76
N THR A 21 3.18 21.41 6.33
CA THR A 21 4.44 21.13 5.62
C THR A 21 5.10 19.87 6.19
N CYS A 22 5.45 18.93 5.31
CA CYS A 22 6.19 17.72 5.67
C CYS A 22 7.40 17.59 4.75
N THR A 23 8.60 17.78 5.29
CA THR A 23 9.85 17.62 4.53
C THR A 23 10.48 16.27 4.82
N PRO A 24 10.56 15.35 3.85
CA PRO A 24 11.21 14.06 4.08
C PRO A 24 12.69 14.24 4.38
N LYS A 25 13.19 13.56 5.42
CA LYS A 25 14.60 13.56 5.83
C LYS A 25 15.34 12.27 5.48
N TYR A 26 14.60 11.17 5.32
CA TYR A 26 15.14 9.85 5.06
C TYR A 26 14.42 9.20 3.88
N TRP A 27 15.15 8.43 3.07
CA TRP A 27 14.62 7.68 1.94
C TRP A 27 14.95 6.20 2.06
N SER A 28 13.97 5.36 1.77
CA SER A 28 14.15 3.91 1.73
C SER A 28 13.04 3.26 0.93
N ASP A 29 13.39 2.27 0.10
CA ASP A 29 12.43 1.42 -0.61
C ASP A 29 12.02 0.19 0.21
N ARG A 30 12.57 0.05 1.42
CA ARG A 30 12.35 -1.04 2.37
C ARG A 30 11.44 -0.56 3.51
N ASP A 31 10.21 -1.04 3.55
CA ASP A 31 9.24 -0.71 4.60
C ASP A 31 9.74 -1.08 6.00
N ASP A 32 10.43 -2.22 6.14
CA ASP A 32 10.96 -2.71 7.40
C ASP A 32 12.10 -1.83 7.95
N TRP A 33 12.97 -1.31 7.08
CA TRP A 33 13.99 -0.33 7.47
C TRP A 33 13.35 0.99 7.88
N THR A 34 12.30 1.42 7.16
CA THR A 34 11.53 2.61 7.51
C THR A 34 10.91 2.47 8.90
N LEU A 35 10.26 1.33 9.20
CA LEU A 35 9.69 1.06 10.51
C LEU A 35 10.74 0.95 11.62
N SER A 36 11.91 0.39 11.32
CA SER A 36 13.03 0.31 12.28
C SER A 36 13.56 1.70 12.64
N MET A 37 13.68 2.60 11.65
CA MET A 37 14.07 3.99 11.89
C MET A 37 13.04 4.75 12.74
N VAL A 38 11.74 4.55 12.45
CA VAL A 38 10.65 5.12 13.27
C VAL A 38 10.73 4.61 14.71
N ALA A 39 10.92 3.30 14.90
CA ALA A 39 11.07 2.68 16.22
C ALA A 39 12.30 3.20 16.98
N ALA A 40 13.36 3.57 16.26
CA ALA A 40 14.57 4.19 16.82
C ALA A 40 14.41 5.71 17.09
N GLY A 41 13.22 6.29 16.86
CA GLY A 41 12.92 7.68 17.17
C GLY A 41 13.34 8.70 16.10
N LEU A 42 13.65 8.26 14.88
CA LEU A 42 14.07 9.17 13.79
C LEU A 42 12.90 9.95 13.16
N GLY A 43 11.66 9.69 13.59
CA GLY A 43 10.47 10.41 13.14
C GLY A 43 9.26 9.51 12.99
N PHE A 44 8.38 9.84 12.03
CA PHE A 44 7.19 9.08 11.68
C PHE A 44 7.18 8.74 10.19
N GLY A 45 6.27 7.85 9.78
CA GLY A 45 6.08 7.49 8.38
C GLY A 45 4.62 7.28 8.02
N PHE A 46 4.30 7.50 6.75
CA PHE A 46 3.03 7.11 6.15
C PHE A 46 3.20 5.76 5.44
N LEU A 47 2.39 4.77 5.82
CA LEU A 47 2.46 3.41 5.29
C LEU A 47 1.05 2.87 5.03
N PRO A 48 0.86 1.93 4.09
CA PRO A 48 -0.37 1.16 3.99
C PRO A 48 -0.68 0.44 5.31
N ALA A 49 -1.96 0.41 5.70
CA ALA A 49 -2.40 -0.15 6.98
C ALA A 49 -1.85 -1.57 7.27
N ASN A 50 -1.73 -2.40 6.24
CA ASN A 50 -1.27 -3.78 6.36
C ASN A 50 0.26 -3.96 6.35
N SER A 51 1.02 -2.90 6.08
CA SER A 51 2.50 -2.88 6.11
C SER A 51 3.07 -2.33 7.41
N ALA A 52 2.31 -1.56 8.19
CA ALA A 52 2.76 -0.92 9.43
C ALA A 52 2.89 -1.90 10.61
N LYS A 53 3.75 -2.91 10.49
CA LYS A 53 3.94 -3.99 11.47
C LYS A 53 5.35 -3.96 12.04
N HIS A 54 5.50 -3.39 13.23
CA HIS A 54 6.75 -3.43 13.99
C HIS A 54 6.46 -3.30 15.49
N PRO A 55 7.09 -4.11 16.38
CA PRO A 55 6.77 -4.10 17.82
C PRO A 55 6.97 -2.76 18.51
N GLY A 56 7.94 -1.96 18.05
CA GLY A 56 8.24 -0.63 18.58
C GLY A 56 7.52 0.53 17.89
N VAL A 57 6.53 0.27 17.03
CA VAL A 57 5.81 1.33 16.30
C VAL A 57 4.31 1.19 16.55
N VAL A 58 3.67 2.32 16.85
CA VAL A 58 2.21 2.42 16.93
C VAL A 58 1.68 2.94 15.60
N ALA A 59 0.75 2.21 14.99
CA ALA A 59 0.07 2.65 13.79
C ALA A 59 -1.16 3.49 14.14
N LEU A 60 -1.28 4.66 13.52
CA LEU A 60 -2.45 5.53 13.64
C LEU A 60 -3.17 5.61 12.28
N PRO A 61 -4.50 5.43 12.24
CA PRO A 61 -5.25 5.57 11.00
C PRO A 61 -5.34 7.05 10.61
N ILE A 62 -5.21 7.33 9.33
CA ILE A 62 -5.51 8.64 8.77
C ILE A 62 -6.98 8.65 8.38
N ILE A 63 -7.78 9.47 9.07
CA ILE A 63 -9.23 9.52 8.88
C ILE A 63 -9.63 10.60 7.88
N GLU A 64 -9.03 11.79 7.99
CA GLU A 64 -9.39 12.94 7.17
C GLU A 64 -8.11 13.59 6.60
N PRO A 65 -7.83 13.48 5.29
CA PRO A 65 -8.55 12.65 4.35
C PRO A 65 -8.12 11.19 4.48
N GLU A 66 -9.05 10.28 4.23
CA GLU A 66 -8.71 8.88 4.07
C GLU A 66 -7.90 8.66 2.78
N PHE A 67 -6.81 7.91 2.89
CA PHE A 67 -6.02 7.47 1.74
C PHE A 67 -6.29 5.99 1.44
N TRP A 68 -6.70 5.69 0.21
CA TRP A 68 -6.88 4.32 -0.26
C TRP A 68 -6.26 4.12 -1.64
N ARG A 69 -5.93 2.86 -1.96
CA ARG A 69 -5.47 2.43 -3.28
C ARG A 69 -6.14 1.14 -3.70
N VAL A 70 -6.31 0.98 -5.00
CA VAL A 70 -6.65 -0.30 -5.62
C VAL A 70 -5.36 -1.01 -6.00
N VAL A 71 -5.20 -2.23 -5.50
CA VAL A 71 -4.13 -3.14 -5.91
C VAL A 71 -4.70 -4.12 -6.93
N SER A 72 -4.18 -4.06 -8.15
CA SER A 72 -4.69 -4.85 -9.27
C SER A 72 -3.71 -5.93 -9.71
N LEU A 73 -4.25 -7.12 -10.00
CA LEU A 73 -3.56 -8.14 -10.77
C LEU A 73 -3.89 -7.92 -12.26
N VAL A 74 -2.90 -7.55 -13.07
CA VAL A 74 -3.08 -7.19 -14.48
C VAL A 74 -2.37 -8.18 -15.40
N SER A 75 -2.99 -8.49 -16.55
CA SER A 75 -2.39 -9.34 -17.58
C SER A 75 -2.63 -8.75 -18.98
N VAL A 76 -1.80 -9.16 -19.94
CA VAL A 76 -1.92 -8.73 -21.34
C VAL A 76 -3.06 -9.51 -22.01
N ARG A 77 -4.04 -8.79 -22.56
CA ARG A 77 -5.15 -9.39 -23.31
C ARG A 77 -4.63 -10.25 -24.46
N GLY A 78 -5.25 -11.41 -24.67
CA GLY A 78 -4.92 -12.32 -25.78
C GLY A 78 -3.64 -13.13 -25.60
N ARG A 79 -2.93 -12.97 -24.49
CA ARG A 79 -1.80 -13.83 -24.13
C ARG A 79 -2.27 -14.92 -23.16
N PRO A 80 -2.29 -16.20 -23.58
CA PRO A 80 -2.60 -17.30 -22.68
C PRO A 80 -1.62 -17.33 -21.49
N HIS A 81 -2.14 -17.63 -20.30
CA HIS A 81 -1.30 -17.83 -19.13
C HIS A 81 -0.51 -19.14 -19.29
N SER A 82 0.77 -19.13 -18.94
CA SER A 82 1.50 -20.39 -18.69
C SER A 82 0.88 -21.11 -17.48
N PRO A 83 1.12 -22.42 -17.30
CA PRO A 83 0.60 -23.15 -16.14
C PRO A 83 0.92 -22.47 -14.79
N ALA A 84 2.15 -21.97 -14.63
CA ALA A 84 2.57 -21.29 -13.40
C ALA A 84 1.84 -19.95 -13.18
N VAL A 85 1.66 -19.14 -14.23
CA VAL A 85 0.91 -17.88 -14.13
C VAL A 85 -0.57 -18.16 -13.87
N GLY A 86 -1.14 -19.18 -14.52
CA GLY A 86 -2.50 -19.62 -14.28
C GLY A 86 -2.74 -20.00 -12.82
N ALA A 87 -1.82 -20.78 -12.24
CA ALA A 87 -1.87 -21.15 -10.82
C ALA A 87 -1.82 -19.91 -9.91
N LEU A 88 -0.89 -18.97 -10.15
CA LEU A 88 -0.81 -17.73 -9.38
C LEU A 88 -2.12 -16.91 -9.45
N VAL A 89 -2.69 -16.76 -10.64
CA VAL A 89 -3.93 -16.00 -10.84
C VAL A 89 -5.08 -16.66 -10.07
N GLN A 90 -5.21 -17.99 -10.15
CA GLN A 90 -6.25 -18.72 -9.41
C GLN A 90 -6.11 -18.53 -7.91
N GLU A 91 -4.90 -18.69 -7.37
CA GLU A 91 -4.67 -18.54 -5.92
C GLU A 91 -4.84 -17.10 -5.45
N ALA A 92 -4.40 -16.11 -6.24
CA ALA A 92 -4.62 -14.70 -5.93
C ALA A 92 -6.12 -14.33 -5.90
N LEU A 93 -6.94 -14.95 -6.76
CA LEU A 93 -8.40 -14.73 -6.79
C LEU A 93 -9.15 -15.51 -5.69
N ARG A 94 -8.61 -16.63 -5.22
CA ARG A 94 -9.19 -17.44 -4.12
C ARG A 94 -8.83 -16.90 -2.75
N LYS A 95 -7.64 -16.32 -2.60
CA LYS A 95 -7.15 -15.77 -1.34
C LYS A 95 -8.10 -14.71 -0.78
N GLU A 96 -8.34 -14.79 0.52
CA GLU A 96 -8.90 -13.69 1.29
C GLU A 96 -7.81 -12.67 1.61
N TRP A 97 -7.96 -11.48 1.05
CA TRP A 97 -7.10 -10.33 1.26
C TRP A 97 -7.68 -9.47 2.37
N PHE A 98 -7.09 -9.55 3.56
CA PHE A 98 -7.49 -8.75 4.73
C PHE A 98 -8.98 -8.89 5.07
N GLY A 99 -9.48 -10.14 5.06
CA GLY A 99 -10.88 -10.46 5.32
C GLY A 99 -11.83 -10.22 4.14
N GLN A 100 -11.31 -9.89 2.95
CA GLN A 100 -12.11 -9.66 1.75
C GLN A 100 -11.61 -10.45 0.54
N ARG A 101 -12.52 -10.98 -0.27
CA ARG A 101 -12.16 -11.57 -1.58
C ARG A 101 -11.80 -10.48 -2.60
N ALA A 102 -10.99 -10.85 -3.60
CA ALA A 102 -10.59 -9.95 -4.68
C ALA A 102 -11.82 -9.33 -5.36
N ILE A 103 -11.81 -8.00 -5.56
CA ILE A 103 -12.96 -7.21 -6.03
C ILE A 103 -13.53 -7.75 -7.36
N GLY A 104 -12.65 -8.13 -8.30
CA GLY A 104 -13.05 -8.70 -9.60
C GLY A 104 -13.78 -10.05 -9.54
N THR A 105 -13.84 -10.69 -8.37
CA THR A 105 -14.64 -11.91 -8.16
C THR A 105 -16.09 -11.62 -7.77
N ARG A 106 -16.41 -10.40 -7.30
CA ARG A 106 -17.76 -10.01 -6.87
C ARG A 106 -18.69 -9.78 -8.06
N ALA A 107 -18.20 -9.17 -9.14
CA ALA A 107 -18.96 -8.83 -10.34
C ALA A 107 -19.37 -10.03 -11.23
N ARG A 108 -19.04 -11.27 -10.85
CA ARG A 108 -19.45 -12.50 -11.57
C ARG A 108 -20.57 -13.27 -10.88
N ALA A 109 -21.06 -12.78 -9.74
CA ALA A 109 -22.07 -13.44 -8.92
C ALA A 109 -23.48 -12.82 -9.04
N GLU A 110 -23.64 -11.83 -9.92
CA GLU A 110 -24.91 -11.22 -10.36
C GLU A 110 -25.10 -11.50 -11.85
#